data_AF-A0A4R5J1R4-F1
#
_entry.id   AF-A0A4R5J1R4-F1
#
_cell.length_a   1.000
_cell.length_b   1.000
_cell.length_c   1.000
_cell.angle_alpha   90.00
_cell.angle_beta   90.00
_cell.angle_gamma   90.00
#
_symmetry.space_group_name_H-M   'P 1'
#
loop_
_entity.id
_entity.type
_entity.pdbx_description
1 polymer ?
#
loop_
_entity_poly.entity_id
_entity_poly.type
_entity_poly.pdbx_seq_one_letter_code
_entity_poly.pdbx_strand_id
1 'polypeptide(L)'
;MQSGGMAPPDAAEQPAYTLWQLVLYFLRLGTTGFGGPVALAGYMHRDLVERRGWISDGDYKEGMALAQLAPGPMAAQLAIYLGYAHYRILGATLTGVAFVLPSFLVVLALAAGVLAWFWRAPPKWLRQSGVNALAAVQVPAASGLASTLDWSLLTQIGLFFAKAGAFVFGSGLAIVPFLYGGVVTEYQWLNEKQFVDAVAVAMITPGPVVITVGFIGYLVAGLPGACVAALATFLPCYLFTVLPAPYFKKYGKLPAILAFVDGVTAAAVGAITGAVLVLAKRSIVDVPTILLSLGTVALLLKFRKLPEPVIITGAALIGLAVYPVLHH
;
A
#
# COMPACT_ATOMS: atom_id res chain seq x y z
N MET A 1 -11.76 -41.22 44.68
CA MET A 1 -12.18 -41.01 43.28
C MET A 1 -12.92 -39.69 43.21
N GLN A 2 -12.23 -38.59 42.91
CA GLN A 2 -12.87 -37.34 42.47
C GLN A 2 -12.36 -37.11 41.06
N SER A 3 -13.17 -37.52 40.09
CA SER A 3 -12.91 -37.39 38.66
C SER A 3 -12.89 -35.91 38.28
N GLY A 4 -11.77 -35.46 37.75
CA GLY A 4 -11.62 -34.14 37.16
C GLY A 4 -12.68 -33.91 36.08
N GLY A 5 -13.49 -32.86 36.29
CA GLY A 5 -14.28 -32.27 35.23
C GLY A 5 -13.33 -31.51 34.31
N MET A 6 -12.94 -32.16 33.21
CA MET A 6 -12.28 -31.50 32.10
C MET A 6 -13.25 -30.45 31.54
N ALA A 7 -12.88 -29.17 31.65
CA ALA A 7 -13.61 -28.09 30.99
C ALA A 7 -13.71 -28.42 29.49
N PRO A 8 -14.89 -28.26 28.86
CA PRO A 8 -15.05 -28.56 27.45
C PRO A 8 -14.08 -27.70 26.61
N PRO A 9 -13.46 -28.28 25.57
CA PRO A 9 -12.51 -27.56 24.74
C PRO A 9 -13.22 -26.42 24.02
N ASP A 10 -12.72 -25.19 24.23
CA ASP A 10 -12.96 -23.96 23.47
C ASP A 10 -14.28 -23.94 22.67
N ALA A 11 -15.39 -23.67 23.36
CA ALA A 11 -16.55 -23.12 22.68
C ALA A 11 -16.09 -21.80 22.04
N ALA A 12 -15.88 -21.80 20.73
CA ALA A 12 -15.54 -20.61 19.98
C ALA A 12 -16.64 -19.57 20.24
N GLU A 13 -16.36 -18.61 21.13
CA GLU A 13 -17.22 -17.45 21.37
C GLU A 13 -17.54 -16.87 20.00
N GLN A 14 -18.82 -16.90 19.64
CA GLN A 14 -19.23 -16.31 18.39
C GLN A 14 -18.83 -14.83 18.43
N PRO A 15 -18.13 -14.31 17.41
CA PRO A 15 -17.73 -12.92 17.41
C PRO A 15 -18.95 -12.03 17.63
N ALA A 16 -18.81 -10.98 18.43
CA ALA A 16 -19.91 -10.06 18.78
C ALA A 16 -20.47 -9.26 17.58
N TYR A 17 -19.97 -9.54 16.38
CA TYR A 17 -20.28 -8.88 15.13
C TYR A 17 -20.40 -9.92 14.02
N THR A 18 -20.93 -9.53 12.86
CA THR A 18 -21.10 -10.42 11.71
C THR A 18 -20.02 -10.22 10.66
N LEU A 19 -19.80 -11.24 9.81
CA LEU A 19 -18.85 -11.16 8.69
C LEU A 19 -19.16 -9.96 7.79
N TRP A 20 -20.44 -9.69 7.55
CA TRP A 20 -20.88 -8.52 6.78
C TRP A 20 -20.49 -7.20 7.42
N GLN A 21 -20.57 -7.08 8.75
CA GLN A 21 -20.14 -5.88 9.47
C GLN A 21 -18.62 -5.68 9.35
N LEU A 22 -17.85 -6.78 9.38
CA LEU A 22 -16.39 -6.74 9.16
C LEU A 22 -16.03 -6.31 7.74
N VAL A 23 -16.67 -6.92 6.75
CA VAL A 23 -16.47 -6.60 5.33
C VAL A 23 -16.83 -5.15 5.05
N LEU A 24 -17.97 -4.68 5.56
CA LEU A 24 -18.39 -3.28 5.40
C LEU A 24 -17.42 -2.30 6.08
N TYR A 25 -16.88 -2.68 7.25
CA TYR A 25 -15.85 -1.91 7.92
C TYR A 25 -14.59 -1.78 7.06
N PHE A 26 -14.05 -2.88 6.52
CA PHE A 26 -12.85 -2.84 5.68
C PHE A 26 -13.11 -2.20 4.31
N LEU A 27 -14.32 -2.31 3.77
CA LEU A 27 -14.75 -1.59 2.56
C LEU A 27 -14.73 -0.08 2.79
N ARG A 28 -15.27 0.36 3.93
CA ARG A 28 -15.21 1.77 4.34
C ARG A 28 -13.77 2.22 4.60
N LEU A 29 -12.97 1.37 5.22
CA LEU A 29 -11.57 1.68 5.49
C LEU A 29 -10.73 1.74 4.21
N GLY A 30 -11.01 0.91 3.19
CA GLY A 30 -10.39 1.03 1.88
C GLY A 30 -10.79 2.35 1.19
N THR A 31 -12.08 2.66 1.16
CA THR A 31 -12.59 3.89 0.51
C THR A 31 -12.21 5.21 1.19
N THR A 32 -11.98 5.21 2.50
CA THR A 32 -11.77 6.46 3.27
C THR A 32 -10.47 6.47 4.08
N GLY A 33 -9.75 5.34 4.12
CA GLY A 33 -8.50 5.22 4.85
C GLY A 33 -7.40 5.98 4.13
N PHE A 34 -7.09 7.16 4.64
CA PHE A 34 -5.93 7.94 4.24
C PHE A 34 -4.79 7.74 5.24
N GLY A 35 -3.57 7.68 4.73
CA GLY A 35 -2.35 7.66 5.51
C GLY A 35 -1.54 6.39 5.31
N GLY A 36 -0.27 6.47 5.69
CA GLY A 36 0.65 5.35 5.65
C GLY A 36 0.18 4.16 6.50
N PRO A 37 0.78 2.99 6.29
CA PRO A 37 0.40 1.74 6.98
C PRO A 37 0.37 1.81 8.51
N VAL A 38 1.21 2.64 9.13
CA VAL A 38 1.22 2.83 10.59
C VAL A 38 -0.05 3.55 11.05
N ALA A 39 -0.51 4.55 10.30
CA ALA A 39 -1.75 5.27 10.61
C ALA A 39 -2.97 4.35 10.48
N LEU A 40 -3.03 3.56 9.41
CA LEU A 40 -4.11 2.58 9.21
C LEU A 40 -4.13 1.50 10.29
N ALA A 41 -2.97 0.95 10.67
CA ALA A 41 -2.90 -0.02 11.77
C ALA A 41 -3.36 0.60 13.10
N GLY A 42 -2.85 1.79 13.45
CA GLY A 42 -3.31 2.51 14.65
C GLY A 42 -4.81 2.83 14.63
N TYR A 43 -5.37 3.16 13.46
CA TYR A 43 -6.81 3.35 13.29
C TYR A 43 -7.58 2.04 13.50
N MET A 44 -7.12 0.93 12.94
CA MET A 44 -7.69 -0.41 13.16
C MET A 44 -7.69 -0.76 14.64
N HIS A 45 -6.59 -0.52 15.37
CA HIS A 45 -6.52 -0.75 16.81
C HIS A 45 -7.59 0.06 17.56
N ARG A 46 -7.61 1.39 17.36
CA ARG A 46 -8.54 2.27 18.06
C ARG A 46 -10.00 1.95 17.78
N ASP A 47 -10.36 1.64 16.53
CA ASP A 47 -11.77 1.40 16.19
C ASP A 47 -12.21 -0.04 16.48
N LEU A 48 -11.42 -1.06 16.09
CA LEU A 48 -11.80 -2.47 16.24
C LEU A 48 -11.56 -3.02 17.65
N VAL A 49 -10.51 -2.56 18.34
CA VAL A 49 -10.16 -3.02 19.70
C VAL A 49 -10.77 -2.11 20.75
N GLU A 50 -10.43 -0.82 20.76
CA GLU A 50 -10.83 0.08 21.86
C GLU A 50 -12.30 0.51 21.79
N ARG A 51 -12.78 0.99 20.63
CA ARG A 51 -14.14 1.55 20.50
C ARG A 51 -15.23 0.50 20.35
N ARG A 52 -15.03 -0.45 19.44
CA ARG A 52 -16.06 -1.46 19.11
C ARG A 52 -15.96 -2.71 19.98
N GLY A 53 -14.78 -3.01 20.53
CA GLY A 53 -14.52 -4.26 21.24
C GLY A 53 -14.78 -5.50 20.38
N TRP A 54 -14.66 -5.36 19.06
CA TRP A 54 -14.87 -6.47 18.12
C TRP A 54 -13.70 -7.44 18.18
N ILE A 55 -12.47 -6.91 18.24
CA ILE A 55 -11.23 -7.70 18.19
C ILE A 55 -10.49 -7.56 19.51
N SER A 56 -9.96 -8.68 20.02
CA SER A 56 -9.17 -8.66 21.25
C SER A 56 -7.80 -8.00 21.02
N ASP A 57 -7.24 -7.42 22.08
CA ASP A 57 -5.88 -6.86 22.04
C ASP A 57 -4.83 -7.93 21.69
N GLY A 58 -5.08 -9.18 22.10
CA GLY A 58 -4.26 -10.34 21.75
C GLY A 58 -4.30 -10.64 20.25
N ASP A 59 -5.49 -10.80 19.66
CA ASP A 59 -5.64 -11.08 18.22
C ASP A 59 -5.04 -9.94 17.38
N TYR A 60 -5.19 -8.69 17.81
CA TYR A 60 -4.60 -7.54 17.14
C TYR A 60 -3.08 -7.59 17.19
N LYS A 61 -2.48 -7.88 18.35
CA LYS A 61 -1.02 -7.99 18.51
C LYS A 61 -0.45 -9.16 17.71
N GLU A 62 -1.12 -10.31 17.72
CA GLU A 62 -0.74 -11.47 16.89
C GLU A 62 -0.78 -11.13 15.40
N GLY A 63 -1.82 -10.43 14.95
CA GLY A 63 -1.93 -9.98 13.57
C GLY A 63 -0.88 -8.94 13.19
N MET A 64 -0.58 -8.01 14.09
CA MET A 64 0.44 -6.99 13.89
C MET A 64 1.83 -7.63 13.78
N ALA A 65 2.13 -8.57 14.67
CA ALA A 65 3.34 -9.37 14.64
C ALA A 65 3.51 -10.10 13.30
N LEU A 66 2.46 -10.82 12.86
CA LEU A 66 2.51 -11.56 11.60
C LEU A 66 2.66 -10.61 10.40
N ALA A 67 1.95 -9.48 10.39
CA ALA A 67 2.04 -8.48 9.33
C ALA A 67 3.40 -7.79 9.25
N GLN A 68 4.19 -7.78 10.33
CA GLN A 68 5.57 -7.27 10.34
C GLN A 68 6.59 -8.33 9.92
N LEU A 69 6.30 -9.60 10.20
CA LEU A 69 7.12 -10.75 9.81
C LEU A 69 7.01 -11.09 8.32
N ALA A 70 5.79 -11.02 7.77
CA ALA A 70 5.52 -11.42 6.41
C ALA A 70 5.82 -10.28 5.43
N PRO A 71 6.41 -10.56 4.26
CA PRO A 71 6.64 -9.54 3.24
C PRO A 71 5.31 -9.02 2.68
N GLY A 72 5.27 -7.72 2.39
CA GLY A 72 4.09 -7.06 1.84
C GLY A 72 3.62 -5.80 2.58
N PRO A 73 2.48 -5.24 2.13
CA PRO A 73 1.86 -4.07 2.75
C PRO A 73 1.21 -4.43 4.09
N MET A 74 1.89 -4.03 5.16
CA MET A 74 1.52 -4.25 6.55
C MET A 74 0.01 -4.04 6.87
N ALA A 75 -0.60 -2.94 6.40
CA ALA A 75 -2.01 -2.66 6.67
C ALA A 75 -2.96 -3.67 6.01
N ALA A 76 -2.66 -4.11 4.79
CA ALA A 76 -3.48 -5.11 4.11
C ALA A 76 -3.28 -6.50 4.74
N GLN A 77 -2.06 -6.85 5.13
CA GLN A 77 -1.79 -8.11 5.82
C GLN A 77 -2.49 -8.17 7.17
N LEU A 78 -2.47 -7.07 7.93
CA LEU A 78 -3.23 -6.96 9.17
C LEU A 78 -4.72 -7.12 8.91
N ALA A 79 -5.30 -6.44 7.90
CA ALA A 79 -6.70 -6.61 7.53
C ALA A 79 -7.07 -8.06 7.15
N ILE A 80 -6.22 -8.74 6.39
CA ILE A 80 -6.38 -10.15 5.98
C ILE A 80 -6.32 -11.05 7.22
N TYR A 81 -5.36 -10.83 8.12
CA TYR A 81 -5.23 -11.61 9.35
C TYR A 81 -6.41 -11.41 10.29
N LEU A 82 -6.87 -10.18 10.49
CA LEU A 82 -8.03 -9.89 11.34
C LEU A 82 -9.31 -10.55 10.78
N GLY A 83 -9.45 -10.62 9.47
CA GLY A 83 -10.48 -11.44 8.81
C GLY A 83 -10.30 -12.93 9.10
N TYR A 84 -9.07 -13.42 9.01
CA TYR A 84 -8.73 -14.81 9.33
C TYR A 84 -9.04 -15.19 10.78
N ALA A 85 -8.74 -14.30 11.73
CA ALA A 85 -8.81 -14.58 13.16
C ALA A 85 -10.20 -15.08 13.58
N HIS A 86 -11.26 -14.46 13.06
CA HIS A 86 -12.65 -14.74 13.46
C HIS A 86 -13.46 -15.52 12.42
N TYR A 87 -13.15 -15.40 11.12
CA TYR A 87 -13.90 -16.08 10.04
C TYR A 87 -13.03 -16.95 9.11
N ARG A 88 -11.79 -17.26 9.52
CA ARG A 88 -10.84 -18.12 8.79
C ARG A 88 -10.64 -17.63 7.35
N ILE A 89 -10.45 -18.54 6.41
CA ILE A 89 -10.12 -18.23 5.00
C ILE A 89 -11.18 -17.32 4.36
N LEU A 90 -12.47 -17.53 4.64
CA LEU A 90 -13.54 -16.69 4.09
C LEU A 90 -13.47 -15.25 4.61
N GLY A 91 -13.17 -15.07 5.90
CA GLY A 91 -12.90 -13.75 6.44
C GLY A 91 -11.72 -13.09 5.78
N ALA A 92 -10.61 -13.81 5.68
CA ALA A 92 -9.36 -13.31 5.13
C ALA A 92 -9.49 -12.83 3.68
N THR A 93 -10.19 -13.61 2.82
CA THR A 93 -10.41 -13.23 1.42
C THR A 93 -11.32 -12.01 1.32
N LEU A 94 -12.45 -12.03 2.02
CA LEU A 94 -13.43 -10.94 1.90
C LEU A 94 -12.92 -9.63 2.49
N THR A 95 -12.20 -9.65 3.63
CA THR A 95 -11.60 -8.42 4.17
C THR A 95 -10.46 -7.92 3.30
N GLY A 96 -9.62 -8.81 2.77
CA GLY A 96 -8.55 -8.45 1.83
C GLY A 96 -9.09 -7.78 0.56
N VAL A 97 -10.11 -8.39 -0.05
CA VAL A 97 -10.77 -7.82 -1.24
C VAL A 97 -11.47 -6.51 -0.89
N ALA A 98 -12.25 -6.45 0.19
CA ALA A 98 -12.95 -5.23 0.59
C ALA A 98 -11.98 -4.07 0.92
N PHE A 99 -10.80 -4.38 1.44
CA PHE A 99 -9.79 -3.37 1.76
C PHE A 99 -9.08 -2.83 0.51
N VAL A 100 -8.77 -3.68 -0.47
CA VAL A 100 -7.97 -3.31 -1.66
C VAL A 100 -8.84 -2.82 -2.82
N LEU A 101 -9.97 -3.47 -3.06
CA LEU A 101 -10.79 -3.28 -4.26
C LEU A 101 -11.30 -1.84 -4.43
N PRO A 102 -11.83 -1.15 -3.42
CA PRO A 102 -12.40 0.18 -3.63
C PRO A 102 -11.37 1.20 -4.10
N SER A 103 -10.20 1.19 -3.47
CA SER A 103 -9.10 2.07 -3.81
C SER A 103 -8.51 1.75 -5.18
N PHE A 104 -8.44 0.46 -5.56
CA PHE A 104 -8.10 0.06 -6.92
C PHE A 104 -9.08 0.60 -7.96
N LEU A 105 -10.39 0.54 -7.68
CA LEU A 105 -11.42 1.09 -8.57
C LEU A 105 -11.35 2.62 -8.68
N VAL A 106 -11.07 3.34 -7.58
CA VAL A 106 -10.88 4.80 -7.61
C VAL A 106 -9.71 5.18 -8.51
N VAL A 107 -8.59 4.48 -8.39
CA VAL A 107 -7.40 4.70 -9.23
C VAL A 107 -7.70 4.43 -10.70
N LEU A 108 -8.40 3.33 -11.02
CA LEU A 108 -8.82 3.05 -12.40
C LEU A 108 -9.77 4.11 -12.95
N ALA A 109 -10.72 4.59 -12.14
CA ALA A 109 -11.65 5.63 -12.53
C ALA A 109 -10.93 6.96 -12.82
N LEU A 110 -9.94 7.32 -12.00
CA LEU A 110 -9.09 8.49 -12.26
C LEU A 110 -8.24 8.31 -13.51
N ALA A 111 -7.63 7.14 -13.70
CA ALA A 111 -6.85 6.83 -14.90
C ALA A 111 -7.70 6.99 -16.16
N ALA A 112 -8.90 6.41 -16.17
CA ALA A 112 -9.85 6.52 -17.27
C ALA A 112 -10.37 7.96 -17.45
N GLY A 113 -10.60 8.69 -16.35
CA GLY A 113 -11.07 10.08 -16.37
C GLY A 113 -10.04 11.04 -16.98
N VAL A 114 -8.76 10.88 -16.62
CA VAL A 114 -7.64 11.62 -17.23
C VAL A 114 -7.57 11.30 -18.73
N LEU A 115 -7.68 10.03 -19.12
CA LEU A 115 -7.70 9.63 -20.53
C LEU A 115 -8.85 10.28 -21.30
N ALA A 116 -10.06 10.23 -20.73
CA ALA A 116 -11.25 10.83 -21.33
C ALA A 116 -11.14 12.35 -21.45
N TRP A 117 -10.50 13.00 -20.48
CA TRP A 117 -10.24 14.44 -20.53
C TRP A 117 -9.27 14.80 -21.65
N PHE A 118 -8.15 14.08 -21.78
CA PHE A 118 -7.20 14.28 -22.89
C PHE A 118 -7.84 13.99 -24.26
N TRP A 119 -8.76 13.03 -24.33
CA TRP A 119 -9.47 12.72 -25.57
C TRP A 119 -10.48 13.81 -25.96
N ARG A 120 -11.19 14.40 -24.99
CA ARG A 120 -12.18 15.46 -25.24
C ARG A 120 -11.59 16.86 -25.37
N ALA A 121 -10.45 17.14 -24.74
CA ALA A 121 -9.78 18.44 -24.75
C ALA A 121 -8.28 18.26 -25.00
N PRO A 122 -7.87 17.92 -26.24
CA PRO A 122 -6.45 17.79 -26.56
C PRO A 122 -5.72 19.13 -26.33
N PRO A 123 -4.55 19.12 -25.67
CA PRO A 123 -3.82 20.34 -25.34
C PRO A 123 -3.47 21.13 -26.61
N LYS A 124 -3.53 22.46 -26.56
CA LYS A 124 -3.37 23.36 -27.73
C LYS A 124 -2.04 23.15 -28.48
N TRP A 125 -0.99 22.66 -27.81
CA TRP A 125 0.29 22.30 -28.42
C TRP A 125 0.19 21.11 -29.39
N LEU A 126 -0.71 20.15 -29.11
CA LEU A 126 -1.01 19.02 -30.01
C LEU A 126 -1.79 19.47 -31.26
N ARG A 127 -2.49 20.61 -31.18
CA ARG A 127 -3.28 21.21 -32.26
C ARG A 127 -2.47 22.18 -33.13
N GLN A 128 -1.36 22.71 -32.62
CA GLN A 128 -0.48 23.65 -33.34
C GLN A 128 0.70 22.96 -34.03
N SER A 129 1.11 21.78 -33.58
CA SER A 129 2.10 20.96 -34.28
C SER A 129 1.40 20.02 -35.25
N GLY A 130 1.13 20.54 -36.46
CA GLY A 130 0.50 19.79 -37.54
C GLY A 130 1.16 18.44 -37.76
N VAL A 131 0.34 17.38 -37.74
CA VAL A 131 0.54 15.98 -38.21
C VAL A 131 1.78 15.19 -37.76
N ASN A 132 2.86 15.85 -37.31
CA ASN A 132 4.14 15.26 -36.92
C ASN A 132 4.28 15.11 -35.39
N ALA A 133 3.43 15.75 -34.58
CA ALA A 133 3.43 15.55 -33.12
C ALA A 133 2.78 14.21 -32.70
N LEU A 134 1.96 13.60 -33.55
CA LEU A 134 1.44 12.24 -33.34
C LEU A 134 2.53 11.17 -33.52
N ALA A 135 3.64 11.48 -34.20
CA ALA A 135 4.79 10.59 -34.31
C ALA A 135 5.77 10.72 -33.13
N ALA A 136 5.82 11.89 -32.48
CA ALA A 136 6.69 12.15 -31.31
C ALA A 136 6.01 11.80 -29.98
N VAL A 137 4.68 11.78 -29.96
CA VAL A 137 3.90 11.31 -28.82
C VAL A 137 3.56 9.85 -29.11
N GLN A 138 4.54 8.96 -28.90
CA GLN A 138 4.21 7.57 -28.60
C GLN A 138 3.53 7.55 -27.24
N VAL A 139 2.25 7.92 -27.22
CA VAL A 139 1.33 7.55 -26.16
C VAL A 139 0.99 6.10 -26.44
N PRO A 140 1.42 5.14 -25.62
CA PRO A 140 0.97 3.75 -25.76
C PRO A 140 -0.54 3.60 -25.47
N ALA A 141 -1.27 4.69 -25.23
CA ALA A 141 -2.61 4.67 -24.66
C ALA A 141 -3.76 4.66 -25.66
N ALA A 142 -3.52 4.71 -26.98
CA ALA A 142 -4.59 4.53 -27.98
C ALA A 142 -4.86 3.05 -28.33
N SER A 143 -3.96 2.13 -27.97
CA SER A 143 -4.16 0.68 -28.07
C SER A 143 -4.90 0.08 -26.86
N GLY A 144 -5.42 0.90 -25.93
CA GLY A 144 -6.04 0.43 -24.68
C GLY A 144 -7.42 -0.22 -24.80
N LEU A 145 -8.10 -0.10 -25.95
CA LEU A 145 -9.39 -0.79 -26.21
C LEU A 145 -9.27 -1.94 -27.20
N ALA A 146 -8.15 -2.03 -27.91
CA ALA A 146 -7.84 -3.08 -28.88
C ALA A 146 -6.44 -3.68 -28.61
N SER A 147 -6.04 -3.76 -27.35
CA SER A 147 -4.76 -4.35 -26.97
C SER A 147 -4.82 -5.84 -27.32
N THR A 148 -4.10 -6.25 -28.36
CA THR A 148 -3.64 -7.63 -28.45
C THR A 148 -2.99 -7.94 -27.12
N LEU A 149 -3.57 -8.87 -26.35
CA LEU A 149 -3.04 -9.26 -25.06
C LEU A 149 -1.63 -9.81 -25.28
N ASP A 150 -0.62 -8.97 -25.01
CA ASP A 150 0.77 -9.42 -25.02
C ASP A 150 1.00 -10.21 -23.73
N TRP A 151 0.76 -11.51 -23.84
CA TRP A 151 0.93 -12.46 -22.74
C TRP A 151 2.36 -12.44 -22.19
N SER A 152 3.37 -12.12 -23.00
CA SER A 152 4.76 -12.00 -22.54
C SER A 152 4.90 -10.82 -21.59
N LEU A 153 4.41 -9.65 -21.99
CA LEU A 153 4.44 -8.44 -21.16
C LEU A 153 3.64 -8.63 -19.86
N LEU A 154 2.44 -9.21 -19.94
CA LEU A 154 1.63 -9.48 -18.74
C LEU A 154 2.33 -10.46 -17.78
N THR A 155 3.04 -11.46 -18.32
CA THR A 155 3.82 -12.39 -17.49
C THR A 155 4.99 -11.68 -16.82
N GLN A 156 5.69 -10.78 -17.52
CA GLN A 156 6.77 -9.97 -16.93
C GLN A 156 6.25 -9.04 -15.83
N ILE A 157 5.14 -8.33 -16.07
CA ILE A 157 4.45 -7.52 -15.05
C ILE A 157 4.10 -8.42 -13.85
N GLY A 158 3.45 -9.56 -14.10
CA GLY A 158 3.08 -10.51 -13.05
C GLY A 158 4.27 -10.96 -12.21
N LEU A 159 5.37 -11.37 -12.84
CA LEU A 159 6.57 -11.83 -12.12
C LEU A 159 7.26 -10.70 -11.34
N PHE A 160 7.41 -9.53 -11.95
CA PHE A 160 8.03 -8.38 -11.31
C PHE A 160 7.24 -7.92 -10.07
N PHE A 161 5.92 -7.74 -10.22
CA PHE A 161 5.06 -7.30 -9.12
C PHE A 161 4.84 -8.41 -8.08
N ALA A 162 4.86 -9.69 -8.46
CA ALA A 162 4.88 -10.79 -7.51
C ALA A 162 6.17 -10.79 -6.67
N LYS A 163 7.32 -10.53 -7.31
CA LYS A 163 8.59 -10.35 -6.60
C LYS A 163 8.53 -9.12 -5.67
N ALA A 164 7.94 -8.02 -6.13
CA ALA A 164 7.74 -6.84 -5.28
C ALA A 164 6.89 -7.19 -4.04
N GLY A 165 5.75 -7.86 -4.22
CA GLY A 165 4.89 -8.29 -3.12
C GLY A 165 5.53 -9.32 -2.18
N ALA A 166 6.40 -10.20 -2.70
CA ALA A 166 7.03 -11.26 -1.93
C ALA A 166 8.32 -10.86 -1.21
N PHE A 167 9.01 -9.79 -1.63
CA PHE A 167 10.32 -9.43 -1.09
C PHE A 167 10.40 -8.02 -0.51
N VAL A 168 9.39 -7.18 -0.72
CA VAL A 168 9.38 -5.84 -0.12
C VAL A 168 8.79 -5.93 1.28
N PHE A 169 9.65 -5.63 2.26
CA PHE A 169 9.25 -5.49 3.65
C PHE A 169 8.90 -4.04 3.95
N GLY A 170 7.79 -3.86 4.64
CA GLY A 170 7.42 -2.58 5.20
C GLY A 170 6.38 -1.82 4.39
N SER A 171 6.23 -0.56 4.78
CA SER A 171 5.08 0.25 4.44
C SER A 171 4.95 0.52 2.92
N GLY A 172 3.79 1.00 2.44
CA GLY A 172 3.58 1.30 1.02
C GLY A 172 4.51 2.35 0.42
N LEU A 173 5.31 3.06 1.22
CA LEU A 173 6.38 3.94 0.74
C LEU A 173 7.72 3.21 0.55
N ALA A 174 7.95 2.10 1.26
CA ALA A 174 9.16 1.29 1.12
C ALA A 174 9.20 0.53 -0.22
N ILE A 175 8.04 0.29 -0.82
CA ILE A 175 7.95 -0.33 -2.15
C ILE A 175 8.35 0.63 -3.28
N VAL A 176 8.26 1.95 -3.07
CA VAL A 176 8.45 2.95 -4.14
C VAL A 176 9.86 2.90 -4.73
N PRO A 177 10.97 2.86 -3.96
CA PRO A 177 12.32 2.75 -4.54
C PRO A 177 12.54 1.45 -5.31
N PHE A 178 11.96 0.33 -4.85
CA PHE A 178 12.03 -0.94 -5.55
C PHE A 178 11.30 -0.87 -6.90
N LEU A 179 10.09 -0.29 -6.91
CA LEU A 179 9.33 -0.07 -8.13
C LEU A 179 10.04 0.89 -9.07
N TYR A 180 10.67 1.95 -8.56
CA TYR A 180 11.47 2.87 -9.38
C TYR A 180 12.61 2.11 -10.09
N GLY A 181 13.37 1.30 -9.34
CA GLY A 181 14.45 0.48 -9.90
C GLY A 181 13.95 -0.43 -11.03
N GLY A 182 12.89 -1.20 -10.79
CA GLY A 182 12.38 -2.10 -11.82
C GLY A 182 11.71 -1.38 -12.99
N VAL A 183 10.71 -0.56 -12.69
CA VAL A 183 9.81 0.03 -13.71
C VAL A 183 10.51 1.11 -14.53
N VAL A 184 11.35 1.93 -13.90
CA VAL A 184 12.04 3.04 -14.57
C VAL A 184 13.41 2.61 -15.05
N THR A 185 14.23 1.95 -14.22
CA THR A 185 15.63 1.70 -14.60
C THR A 185 15.88 0.38 -15.34
N GLU A 186 15.28 -0.73 -14.89
CA GLU A 186 15.55 -2.06 -15.43
C GLU A 186 14.70 -2.35 -16.68
N TYR A 187 13.38 -2.24 -16.54
CA TYR A 187 12.43 -2.56 -17.61
C TYR A 187 12.08 -1.37 -18.50
N GLN A 188 12.39 -0.14 -18.06
CA GLN A 188 12.12 1.11 -18.81
C GLN A 188 10.66 1.22 -19.29
N TRP A 189 9.72 0.66 -18.53
CA TRP A 189 8.29 0.70 -18.86
C TRP A 189 7.70 2.10 -18.69
N LEU A 190 8.21 2.88 -17.72
CA LEU A 190 7.84 4.27 -17.48
C LEU A 190 9.09 5.13 -17.38
N ASN A 191 8.97 6.41 -17.77
CA ASN A 191 9.98 7.40 -17.46
C ASN A 191 9.83 7.95 -16.02
N GLU A 192 10.85 8.68 -15.53
CA GLU A 192 10.88 9.23 -14.17
C GLU A 192 9.64 10.10 -13.87
N LYS A 193 9.22 10.92 -14.83
CA LYS A 193 8.07 11.81 -14.67
C LYS A 193 6.77 11.01 -14.54
N GLN A 194 6.53 10.05 -15.42
CA GLN A 194 5.37 9.16 -15.37
C GLN A 194 5.32 8.36 -14.06
N PHE A 195 6.48 7.91 -13.57
CA PHE A 195 6.56 7.20 -12.30
C PHE A 195 6.24 8.11 -11.12
N VAL A 196 6.79 9.32 -11.07
CA VAL A 196 6.49 10.29 -10.01
C VAL A 196 5.02 10.71 -10.05
N ASP A 197 4.46 10.92 -11.24
CA ASP A 197 3.04 11.22 -11.42
C ASP A 197 2.17 10.04 -10.93
N ALA A 198 2.57 8.79 -11.23
CA ALA A 198 1.87 7.60 -10.75
C ALA A 198 1.85 7.48 -9.22
N VAL A 199 2.99 7.71 -8.57
CA VAL A 199 3.10 7.73 -7.11
C VAL A 199 2.26 8.88 -6.54
N ALA A 200 2.32 10.07 -7.13
CA ALA A 200 1.55 11.23 -6.67
C ALA A 200 0.04 10.98 -6.74
N VAL A 201 -0.46 10.41 -7.84
CA VAL A 201 -1.87 10.02 -7.98
C VAL A 201 -2.26 9.04 -6.88
N ALA A 202 -1.44 8.00 -6.65
CA ALA A 202 -1.73 7.01 -5.63
C ALA A 202 -1.72 7.56 -4.19
N MET A 203 -0.91 8.60 -3.92
CA MET A 203 -0.89 9.28 -2.61
C MET A 203 -2.07 10.23 -2.40
N ILE A 204 -2.63 10.79 -3.48
CA ILE A 204 -3.83 11.63 -3.42
C ILE A 204 -5.10 10.78 -3.31
N THR A 205 -5.08 9.55 -3.84
CA THR A 205 -6.23 8.65 -3.75
C THR A 205 -6.43 8.06 -2.35
N PRO A 206 -7.68 7.95 -1.88
CA PRO A 206 -7.98 7.20 -0.66
C PRO A 206 -7.55 5.74 -0.77
N GLY A 207 -6.84 5.25 0.22
CA GLY A 207 -6.46 3.85 0.35
C GLY A 207 -4.98 3.61 0.65
N PRO A 208 -4.56 2.33 0.65
CA PRO A 208 -3.17 1.96 0.81
C PRO A 208 -2.30 2.46 -0.35
N VAL A 209 -1.18 3.12 -0.03
CA VAL A 209 -0.19 3.63 -1.02
C VAL A 209 0.31 2.55 -1.99
N VAL A 210 0.30 1.27 -1.58
CA VAL A 210 0.68 0.14 -2.45
C VAL A 210 -0.13 0.10 -3.75
N ILE A 211 -1.34 0.68 -3.81
CA ILE A 211 -2.19 0.63 -5.00
C ILE A 211 -1.59 1.33 -6.22
N THR A 212 -0.52 2.11 -6.02
CA THR A 212 0.36 2.59 -7.10
C THR A 212 0.71 1.49 -8.10
N VAL A 213 0.90 0.24 -7.67
CA VAL A 213 1.19 -0.90 -8.57
C VAL A 213 0.10 -1.13 -9.63
N GLY A 214 -1.17 -0.94 -9.26
CA GLY A 214 -2.30 -1.08 -10.18
C GLY A 214 -2.32 0.05 -11.21
N PHE A 215 -1.99 1.28 -10.79
CA PHE A 215 -1.88 2.42 -11.71
C PHE A 215 -0.69 2.26 -12.66
N ILE A 216 0.47 1.84 -12.15
CA ILE A 216 1.63 1.53 -12.98
C ILE A 216 1.28 0.44 -13.99
N GLY A 217 0.66 -0.67 -13.54
CA GLY A 217 0.19 -1.73 -14.44
C GLY A 217 -0.78 -1.20 -15.51
N TYR A 218 -1.65 -0.25 -15.16
CA TYR A 218 -2.55 0.42 -16.10
C TYR A 218 -1.79 1.24 -17.15
N LEU A 219 -0.79 2.01 -16.74
CA LEU A 219 0.01 2.81 -17.67
C LEU A 219 0.83 1.93 -18.64
N VAL A 220 1.26 0.75 -18.20
CA VAL A 220 2.09 -0.15 -19.01
C VAL A 220 1.27 -1.00 -19.97
N ALA A 221 0.18 -1.62 -19.51
CA ALA A 221 -0.59 -2.59 -20.31
C ALA A 221 -2.12 -2.45 -20.17
N GLY A 222 -2.61 -1.26 -19.83
CA GLY A 222 -4.03 -0.96 -19.71
C GLY A 222 -4.72 -1.74 -18.58
N LEU A 223 -6.02 -1.98 -18.73
CA LEU A 223 -6.81 -2.68 -17.71
C LEU A 223 -6.24 -4.08 -17.36
N PRO A 224 -5.82 -4.93 -18.33
CA PRO A 224 -5.17 -6.21 -18.02
C PRO A 224 -3.90 -6.05 -17.17
N GLY A 225 -3.04 -5.08 -17.52
CA GLY A 225 -1.83 -4.78 -16.75
C GLY A 225 -2.14 -4.35 -15.32
N ALA A 226 -3.16 -3.51 -15.12
CA ALA A 226 -3.59 -3.06 -13.79
C ALA A 226 -4.02 -4.23 -12.90
N CYS A 227 -4.86 -5.12 -13.45
CA CYS A 227 -5.35 -6.30 -12.73
C CYS A 227 -4.22 -7.26 -12.40
N VAL A 228 -3.33 -7.54 -13.36
CA VAL A 228 -2.20 -8.46 -13.14
C VAL A 228 -1.22 -7.88 -12.12
N ALA A 229 -0.86 -6.60 -12.21
CA ALA A 229 0.04 -5.96 -11.24
C ALA A 229 -0.55 -5.95 -9.82
N ALA A 230 -1.84 -5.63 -9.68
CA ALA A 230 -2.52 -5.66 -8.39
C ALA A 230 -2.57 -7.08 -7.82
N LEU A 231 -3.06 -8.05 -8.59
CA LEU A 231 -3.14 -9.44 -8.14
C LEU A 231 -1.77 -10.01 -7.81
N ALA A 232 -0.78 -9.80 -8.67
CA ALA A 232 0.57 -10.27 -8.45
C ALA A 232 1.21 -9.67 -7.19
N THR A 233 0.96 -8.40 -6.90
CA THR A 233 1.50 -7.77 -5.68
C THR A 233 0.82 -8.33 -4.42
N PHE A 234 -0.50 -8.46 -4.41
CA PHE A 234 -1.25 -8.83 -3.21
C PHE A 234 -1.36 -10.35 -2.97
N LEU A 235 -1.23 -11.18 -3.99
CA LEU A 235 -1.35 -12.64 -3.87
C LEU A 235 -0.26 -13.26 -2.97
N PRO A 236 1.04 -12.95 -3.12
CA PRO A 236 2.06 -13.41 -2.19
C PRO A 236 1.79 -12.95 -0.77
N CYS A 237 1.38 -11.69 -0.59
CA CYS A 237 1.06 -11.12 0.73
C CYS A 237 -0.08 -11.88 1.41
N TYR A 238 -1.14 -12.20 0.64
CA TYR A 238 -2.25 -13.01 1.10
C TYR A 238 -1.79 -14.42 1.50
N LEU A 239 -0.97 -15.08 0.68
CA LEU A 239 -0.44 -16.41 0.97
C LEU A 239 0.46 -16.42 2.21
N PHE A 240 1.39 -15.47 2.32
CA PHE A 240 2.28 -15.33 3.48
C PHE A 240 1.55 -14.94 4.77
N THR A 241 0.33 -14.41 4.67
CA THR A 241 -0.50 -14.15 5.85
C THR A 241 -1.35 -15.36 6.20
N VAL A 242 -2.06 -15.93 5.23
CA VAL A 242 -3.07 -16.98 5.49
C VAL A 242 -2.45 -18.35 5.71
N LEU A 243 -1.35 -18.69 5.04
CA LEU A 243 -0.68 -20.00 5.22
C LEU A 243 -0.11 -20.15 6.64
N PRO A 244 0.61 -19.15 7.22
CA PRO A 244 1.14 -19.27 8.57
C PRO A 244 0.10 -18.99 9.66
N ALA A 245 -0.99 -18.26 9.36
CA ALA A 245 -1.99 -17.86 10.35
C ALA A 245 -2.53 -18.98 11.27
N PRO A 246 -2.90 -20.19 10.81
CA PRO A 246 -3.34 -21.26 11.71
C PRO A 246 -2.25 -21.73 12.68
N TYR A 247 -1.00 -21.80 12.21
CA TYR A 247 0.14 -22.18 13.03
C TYR A 247 0.47 -21.08 14.05
N PHE A 248 0.43 -19.83 13.59
CA PHE A 248 0.67 -18.65 14.41
C PHE A 248 -0.42 -18.45 15.48
N LYS A 249 -1.69 -18.72 15.16
CA LYS A 249 -2.77 -18.69 16.17
C LYS A 249 -2.62 -19.78 17.24
N LYS A 250 -2.06 -20.94 16.87
CA LYS A 250 -1.85 -22.05 17.81
C LYS A 250 -0.63 -21.85 18.71
N TYR A 251 0.46 -21.31 18.17
CA TYR A 251 1.75 -21.24 18.87
C TYR A 251 2.28 -19.83 19.11
N GLY A 252 1.63 -18.78 18.59
CA GLY A 252 2.10 -17.39 18.63
C GLY A 252 2.23 -16.81 20.03
N LYS A 253 1.60 -17.42 21.03
CA LYS A 253 1.71 -17.06 22.45
C LYS A 253 2.96 -17.63 23.13
N LEU A 254 3.74 -18.48 22.44
CA LEU A 254 4.99 -19.01 23.00
C LEU A 254 6.03 -17.88 23.09
N PRO A 255 6.74 -17.76 24.23
CA PRO A 255 7.70 -16.67 24.45
C PRO A 255 8.84 -16.67 23.42
N ALA A 256 9.22 -17.84 22.91
CA ALA A 256 10.24 -17.96 21.86
C ALA A 256 9.78 -17.36 20.51
N ILE A 257 8.50 -17.52 20.15
CA ILE A 257 7.95 -16.94 18.91
C ILE A 257 7.82 -15.43 19.05
N LEU A 258 7.37 -14.94 20.21
CA LEU A 258 7.34 -13.51 20.50
C LEU A 258 8.74 -12.89 20.42
N ALA A 259 9.76 -13.53 21.02
CA ALA A 259 11.14 -13.06 20.92
C ALA A 259 11.68 -13.06 19.48
N PHE A 260 11.32 -14.08 18.69
CA PHE A 260 11.66 -14.12 17.25
C PHE A 260 10.99 -12.98 16.48
N VAL A 261 9.70 -12.74 16.71
CA VAL A 261 8.93 -11.62 16.13
C VAL A 261 9.59 -10.30 16.49
N ASP A 262 9.92 -10.08 17.77
CA ASP A 262 10.55 -8.86 18.24
C ASP A 262 11.90 -8.63 17.55
N GLY A 263 12.70 -9.69 17.40
CA GLY A 263 13.97 -9.66 16.67
C GLY A 263 13.81 -9.30 15.19
N VAL A 264 12.87 -9.92 14.48
CA VAL A 264 12.61 -9.60 13.06
C VAL A 264 12.02 -8.20 12.92
N THR A 265 11.14 -7.78 13.83
CA THR A 265 10.58 -6.42 13.84
C THR A 265 11.68 -5.39 14.03
N ALA A 266 12.62 -5.62 14.95
CA ALA A 266 13.80 -4.77 15.14
C ALA A 266 14.67 -4.73 13.88
N ALA A 267 14.89 -5.87 13.22
CA ALA A 267 15.63 -5.94 11.96
C ALA A 267 14.91 -5.17 10.82
N ALA A 268 13.59 -5.29 10.72
CA ALA A 268 12.78 -4.56 9.74
C ALA A 268 12.84 -3.04 9.96
N VAL A 269 12.76 -2.58 11.22
CA VAL A 269 12.95 -1.16 11.58
C VAL A 269 14.34 -0.68 11.15
N GLY A 270 15.38 -1.50 11.39
CA GLY A 270 16.75 -1.21 10.92
C GLY A 270 16.85 -1.10 9.40
N ALA A 271 16.24 -2.03 8.66
CA ALA A 271 16.22 -2.03 7.19
C ALA A 271 15.48 -0.80 6.62
N ILE A 272 14.32 -0.44 7.19
CA ILE A 272 13.56 0.76 6.82
C ILE A 272 14.40 2.01 7.10
N THR A 273 15.09 2.08 8.25
CA THR A 273 15.97 3.20 8.59
C THR A 273 17.11 3.33 7.57
N GLY A 274 17.71 2.21 7.14
CA GLY A 274 18.72 2.18 6.08
C GLY A 274 18.19 2.73 4.75
N ALA A 275 16.99 2.32 4.33
CA ALA A 275 16.34 2.82 3.12
C ALA A 275 16.06 4.34 3.21
N VAL A 276 15.60 4.82 4.37
CA VAL A 276 15.39 6.25 4.63
C VAL A 276 16.70 7.03 4.49
N LEU A 277 17.82 6.53 5.02
CA LEU A 277 19.12 7.20 4.88
C LEU A 277 19.58 7.29 3.42
N VAL A 278 19.38 6.23 2.64
CA VAL A 278 19.70 6.23 1.20
C VAL A 278 18.83 7.24 0.45
N LEU A 279 17.53 7.28 0.76
CA LEU A 279 16.60 8.23 0.13
C LEU A 279 16.91 9.67 0.55
N ALA A 280 17.18 9.91 1.83
CA ALA A 280 17.52 11.21 2.38
C ALA A 280 18.76 11.80 1.68
N LYS A 281 19.80 11.01 1.44
CA LYS A 281 21.00 11.45 0.70
C LYS A 281 20.71 11.88 -0.75
N ARG A 282 19.62 11.39 -1.35
CA ARG A 282 19.22 11.75 -2.73
C ARG A 282 18.26 12.94 -2.75
N SER A 283 17.39 13.06 -1.74
CA SER A 283 16.34 14.08 -1.71
C SER A 283 16.72 15.35 -0.94
N ILE A 284 17.69 15.28 -0.03
CA ILE A 284 18.14 16.41 0.79
C ILE A 284 19.49 16.87 0.25
N VAL A 285 19.44 17.81 -0.69
CA VAL A 285 20.62 18.32 -1.39
C VAL A 285 20.95 19.78 -1.04
N ASP A 286 19.97 20.53 -0.53
CA ASP A 286 20.05 21.98 -0.37
C ASP A 286 19.72 22.42 1.07
N VAL A 287 20.17 23.62 1.46
CA VAL A 287 19.84 24.21 2.77
C VAL A 287 18.33 24.27 3.06
N PRO A 288 17.46 24.67 2.11
CA PRO A 288 16.01 24.68 2.32
C PRO A 288 15.41 23.29 2.53
N THR A 289 15.89 22.28 1.78
CA THR A 289 15.40 20.90 1.93
C THR A 289 15.88 20.29 3.25
N ILE A 290 17.08 20.65 3.72
CA ILE A 290 17.57 20.31 5.08
C ILE A 290 16.67 20.93 6.15
N LEU A 291 16.38 22.24 6.05
CA LEU A 291 15.55 22.95 7.03
C LEU A 291 14.11 22.41 7.07
N LEU A 292 13.52 22.12 5.91
CA LEU A 292 12.20 21.50 5.82
C LEU A 292 12.19 20.09 6.41
N SER A 293 13.23 19.29 6.13
CA SER A 293 13.36 17.93 6.68
C SER A 293 13.47 17.97 8.21
N LEU A 294 14.38 18.79 8.75
CA LEU A 294 14.57 18.94 10.20
C LEU A 294 13.33 19.49 10.88
N GLY A 295 12.68 20.50 10.28
CA GLY A 295 11.42 21.06 10.78
C GLY A 295 10.31 20.02 10.83
N THR A 296 10.17 19.21 9.78
CA THR A 296 9.18 18.12 9.70
C THR A 296 9.45 17.04 10.75
N VAL A 297 10.72 16.63 10.92
CA VAL A 297 11.11 15.67 11.97
C VAL A 297 10.80 16.22 13.35
N ALA A 298 11.16 17.46 13.65
CA ALA A 298 10.86 18.09 14.94
C ALA A 298 9.34 18.18 15.21
N LEU A 299 8.56 18.51 14.17
CA LEU A 299 7.10 18.58 14.25
C LEU A 299 6.50 17.21 14.56
N LEU A 300 6.97 16.15 13.90
CA LEU A 300 6.53 14.77 14.12
C LEU A 300 6.93 14.24 15.51
N LEU A 301 8.13 14.59 16.00
CA LEU A 301 8.58 14.23 17.34
C LEU A 301 7.74 14.90 18.43
N LYS A 302 7.38 16.17 18.24
CA LYS A 302 6.53 16.94 19.18
C LYS A 302 5.06 16.54 19.10
N PHE A 303 4.54 16.32 17.89
CA PHE A 303 3.16 15.99 17.62
C PHE A 303 3.06 14.61 16.94
N ARG A 304 3.04 13.55 17.75
CA ARG A 304 3.01 12.15 17.29
C ARG A 304 1.77 11.73 16.47
N LYS A 305 0.82 12.64 16.22
CA LYS A 305 -0.47 12.35 15.59
C LYS A 305 -0.77 13.25 14.38
N LEU A 306 0.24 13.86 13.77
CA LEU A 306 0.00 14.67 12.58
C LEU A 306 -0.30 13.78 11.36
N PRO A 307 -1.40 14.03 10.63
CA PRO A 307 -1.68 13.31 9.40
C PRO A 307 -0.60 13.65 8.35
N GLU A 308 -0.08 12.62 7.68
CA GLU A 308 0.90 12.77 6.59
C GLU A 308 0.45 13.80 5.52
N PRO A 309 -0.83 13.86 5.09
CA PRO A 309 -1.27 14.85 4.10
C PRO A 309 -1.10 16.30 4.54
N VAL A 310 -1.29 16.60 5.83
CA VAL A 310 -1.17 17.95 6.40
C VAL A 310 0.29 18.40 6.36
N ILE A 311 1.20 17.50 6.70
CA ILE A 311 2.64 17.77 6.66
C ILE A 311 3.09 18.02 5.23
N ILE A 312 2.67 17.17 4.29
CA ILE A 312 3.02 17.29 2.87
C ILE A 312 2.49 18.60 2.29
N THR A 313 1.25 18.96 2.62
CA THR A 313 0.63 20.21 2.14
C THR A 313 1.33 21.43 2.75
N GLY A 314 1.64 21.40 4.04
CA GLY A 314 2.42 22.46 4.69
C GLY A 314 3.81 22.62 4.09
N ALA A 315 4.52 21.51 3.87
CA ALA A 315 5.84 21.52 3.23
C ALA A 315 5.77 22.03 1.78
N ALA A 316 4.75 21.65 1.02
CA ALA A 316 4.54 22.12 -0.34
C ALA A 316 4.27 23.64 -0.40
N LEU A 317 3.44 24.16 0.51
CA LEU A 317 3.15 25.59 0.62
C LEU A 317 4.39 26.39 1.02
N ILE A 318 5.18 25.91 1.97
CA ILE A 318 6.46 26.54 2.35
C ILE A 318 7.43 26.49 1.18
N GLY A 319 7.53 25.35 0.48
CA GLY A 319 8.35 25.20 -0.72
C GLY A 319 7.99 26.21 -1.81
N LEU A 320 6.69 26.39 -2.09
CA LEU A 320 6.19 27.39 -3.05
C LEU A 320 6.51 28.83 -2.63
N ALA A 321 6.46 29.14 -1.34
CA ALA A 321 6.79 30.46 -0.83
C ALA A 321 8.30 30.76 -0.84
N VAL A 322 9.13 29.74 -0.65
CA VAL A 322 10.59 29.84 -0.58
C VAL A 322 11.25 29.78 -1.96
N TYR A 323 10.63 29.09 -2.93
CA TYR A 323 11.08 29.00 -4.32
C TYR A 323 11.42 30.36 -4.97
N PRO A 324 10.56 31.39 -4.94
CA PRO A 324 10.87 32.68 -5.54
C PRO A 324 12.03 33.42 -4.84
N VAL A 325 12.31 33.14 -3.57
CA VAL A 325 13.38 33.84 -2.81
C VAL A 325 14.77 33.28 -3.09
N LEU A 326 14.86 32.02 -3.54
CA LEU A 326 16.13 31.33 -3.82
C LEU A 326 16.52 31.32 -5.31
N HIS A 327 15.57 31.57 -6.21
CA HIS A 327 15.78 31.57 -7.65
C HIS A 327 15.66 32.96 -8.29
N HIS A 328 16.00 34.00 -7.51
CA HIS A 328 16.32 35.33 -8.04
C HIS A 328 17.83 35.49 -8.23
#